data_AF-A0A6I9NPJ2-F1
#
_entry.id   AF-A0A6I9NPJ2-F1
#
_cell.length_a   1.000
_cell.length_b   1.000
_cell.length_c   1.000
_cell.angle_alpha   90.00
_cell.angle_beta   90.00
_cell.angle_gamma   90.00
#
_symmetry.space_group_name_H-M   'P 1'
#
loop_
_entity.id
_entity.type
_entity.pdbx_description
1 polymer ?
#
loop_
_entity_poly.entity_id
_entity_poly.type
_entity_poly.pdbx_seq_one_letter_code
_entity_poly.pdbx_strand_id
1 'polypeptide(L)'
;MGVEPKGAERDKSSLASKVEDLQLQLVMSKQALSQQADKVGSLTQQLEEVQSSQRPNGGEEDKGNGDEAQFDYEVDTKSKEVLESRMRSASDDLLKLRDELSQAGTRYNTLEHRYKQEKDRWRAEAQDLADKIRLCIKSSKQDEDRISELQKEIGATRKVAIDSEGHLSVAQEELLAFSEELSNLYHHICVCNNLTPKRVTLDFYREARRAHLIYPQHGAQKKPRANDMFNSKASVLQFMGEVDSAGTSTDSPACPGSPTLDFRDPSNVCNLVAVIRCQIKHLRVAVDLCRQRGAMPYSGFSDSGESERDAESLMEEVLKLKSLLSTKREQIATLRTVLKANKQLFDEITITVGLKDVLVPIFYRNSHYSVRWLVPVRSICYN
;
A
#
# COMPACT_ATOMS: atom_id res chain seq x y z
N MET A 1 10.19 -7.49 11.19
CA MET A 1 10.05 -8.67 12.07
C MET A 1 9.41 -9.77 11.24
N GLY A 2 10.15 -10.85 10.96
CA GLY A 2 9.70 -11.94 10.12
C GLY A 2 8.60 -12.74 10.83
N VAL A 3 7.44 -12.84 10.19
CA VAL A 3 6.40 -13.78 10.60
C VAL A 3 6.84 -15.15 10.09
N GLU A 4 7.53 -15.93 10.94
CA GLU A 4 7.78 -17.33 10.63
C GLU A 4 6.45 -18.07 10.48
N PRO A 5 6.30 -18.94 9.46
CA PRO A 5 5.10 -19.73 9.28
C PRO A 5 5.03 -20.76 10.41
N LYS A 6 4.12 -20.54 11.38
CA LYS A 6 3.85 -21.42 12.54
C LYS A 6 3.67 -22.92 12.22
N GLY A 7 3.38 -23.26 10.96
CA GLY A 7 3.36 -24.66 10.49
C GLY A 7 4.76 -25.29 10.42
N ALA A 8 5.75 -24.55 9.92
CA ALA A 8 7.12 -25.06 9.79
C ALA A 8 7.79 -25.27 11.15
N GLU A 9 7.50 -24.43 12.14
CA GLU A 9 7.96 -24.61 13.52
C GLU A 9 7.37 -25.87 14.18
N ARG A 10 6.08 -26.15 13.92
CA ARG A 10 5.41 -27.35 14.44
C ARG A 10 5.96 -28.63 13.82
N ASP A 11 6.20 -28.62 12.51
CA ASP A 11 6.77 -29.76 11.79
C ASP A 11 8.24 -29.99 12.19
N LYS A 12 9.03 -28.93 12.37
CA LYS A 12 10.39 -28.98 12.90
C LYS A 12 10.42 -29.59 14.31
N SER A 13 9.50 -29.20 15.18
CA SER A 13 9.39 -29.73 16.53
C SER A 13 8.98 -31.20 16.55
N SER A 14 8.06 -31.61 15.65
CA SER A 14 7.67 -33.01 15.49
C SER A 14 8.81 -33.87 14.96
N LEU A 15 9.60 -33.35 14.01
CA LEU A 15 10.75 -34.07 13.46
C LEU A 15 11.88 -34.19 14.49
N ALA A 16 12.12 -33.15 15.30
CA ALA A 16 13.09 -33.17 16.39
C ALA A 16 12.75 -34.25 17.44
N SER A 17 11.49 -34.31 17.89
CA SER A 17 11.03 -35.36 18.81
C SER A 17 11.19 -36.76 18.22
N LYS A 18 10.90 -36.97 16.93
CA LYS A 18 11.14 -38.26 16.27
C LYS A 18 12.62 -38.63 16.19
N VAL A 19 13.50 -37.66 15.97
CA VAL A 19 14.94 -37.88 15.95
C VAL A 19 15.44 -38.26 17.34
N GLU A 20 14.97 -37.60 18.39
CA GLU A 20 15.28 -37.94 19.79
C GLU A 20 14.79 -39.36 20.14
N ASP A 21 13.57 -39.72 19.76
CA ASP A 21 13.01 -41.06 19.98
C ASP A 21 13.83 -42.15 19.26
N LEU A 22 14.20 -41.91 18.00
CA LEU A 22 15.03 -42.84 17.22
C LEU A 22 16.46 -42.95 17.79
N GLN A 23 17.03 -41.86 18.29
CA GLN A 23 18.32 -41.87 18.97
C GLN A 23 18.25 -42.70 20.27
N LEU A 24 17.19 -42.53 21.06
CA LEU A 24 16.97 -43.33 22.26
C LEU A 24 16.83 -44.82 21.92
N GLN A 25 16.03 -45.14 20.90
CA GLN A 25 15.84 -46.52 20.45
C GLN A 25 17.14 -47.16 19.95
N LEU A 26 18.00 -46.40 19.27
CA LEU A 26 19.33 -46.85 18.85
C LEU A 26 20.23 -47.14 20.05
N VAL A 27 20.23 -46.28 21.07
CA VAL A 27 21.02 -46.49 22.30
C VAL A 27 20.56 -47.76 23.02
N MET A 28 19.24 -47.95 23.18
CA MET A 28 18.69 -49.16 23.79
C MET A 28 19.04 -50.42 22.99
N SER A 29 18.97 -50.37 21.66
CA SER A 29 19.34 -51.50 20.81
C SER A 29 20.83 -51.85 20.90
N LYS A 30 21.71 -50.83 20.94
CA LYS A 30 23.15 -51.03 21.15
C LYS A 30 23.45 -51.65 22.51
N GLN A 31 22.76 -51.22 23.56
CA GLN A 31 22.91 -51.79 24.90
C GLN A 31 22.46 -53.26 24.95
N ALA A 32 21.33 -53.60 24.32
CA ALA A 32 20.86 -54.98 24.23
C ALA A 32 21.83 -55.88 23.45
N LEU A 33 22.41 -55.37 22.35
CA LEU A 33 23.42 -56.09 21.56
C LEU A 33 24.69 -56.34 22.39
N SER A 34 25.14 -55.35 23.18
CA SER A 34 26.28 -55.52 24.09
C SER A 34 26.02 -56.64 25.10
N GLN A 35 24.85 -56.65 25.74
CA GLN A 35 24.49 -57.70 26.70
C GLN A 35 24.46 -59.09 26.04
N GLN A 36 24.01 -59.17 24.79
CA GLN A 36 24.02 -60.43 24.04
C GLN A 36 25.45 -60.85 23.67
N ALA A 37 26.32 -59.91 23.31
CA ALA A 37 27.74 -60.17 23.04
C ALA A 37 28.46 -60.69 24.30
N ASP A 38 28.22 -60.07 25.46
CA ASP A 38 28.79 -60.51 26.74
C ASP A 38 28.31 -61.93 27.12
N LYS A 39 27.03 -62.23 26.89
CA LYS A 39 26.46 -63.55 27.14
C LYS A 39 27.04 -64.62 26.19
N VAL A 40 27.23 -64.29 24.92
CA VAL A 40 27.89 -65.19 23.95
C VAL A 40 29.35 -65.40 24.33
N GLY A 41 30.06 -64.37 24.79
CA GLY A 41 31.42 -64.48 25.31
C GLY A 41 31.50 -65.44 26.50
N SER A 42 30.60 -65.29 27.47
CA SER A 42 30.53 -66.19 28.64
C SER A 42 30.21 -67.63 28.25
N LEU A 43 29.26 -67.87 27.34
CA LEU A 43 28.95 -69.22 26.85
C LEU A 43 30.10 -69.85 26.06
N THR A 44 30.84 -69.04 25.29
CA THR A 44 32.03 -69.49 24.55
C THR A 44 33.13 -69.92 25.52
N GLN A 45 33.36 -69.16 26.59
CA GLN A 45 34.31 -69.50 27.64
C GLN A 45 33.93 -70.80 28.38
N GLN A 46 32.64 -70.97 28.70
CA GLN A 46 32.15 -72.23 29.30
C GLN A 46 32.35 -73.43 28.37
N LEU A 47 32.21 -73.25 27.05
CA LEU A 47 32.45 -74.29 26.06
C LEU A 47 33.95 -74.67 25.98
N GLU A 48 34.84 -73.69 26.02
CA GLU A 48 36.30 -73.92 26.05
C GLU A 48 36.74 -74.64 27.33
N GLU A 49 36.17 -74.29 28.49
CA GLU A 49 36.42 -75.00 29.75
C GLU A 49 35.99 -76.48 29.67
N VAL A 50 34.82 -76.76 29.08
CA VAL A 50 34.32 -78.13 28.88
C VAL A 50 35.18 -78.91 27.87
N GLN A 51 35.60 -78.29 26.77
CA GLN A 51 36.52 -78.92 25.80
C GLN A 51 37.90 -79.20 26.41
N SER A 52 38.40 -78.30 27.28
CA SER A 52 39.68 -78.50 27.96
C SER A 52 39.65 -79.65 28.96
N SER A 53 38.49 -79.93 29.57
CA SER A 53 38.28 -81.09 30.45
C SER A 53 38.08 -82.43 29.72
N GLN A 54 37.89 -82.43 28.38
CA GLN A 54 37.56 -83.61 27.58
C GLN A 54 38.68 -84.13 26.66
N ARG A 55 39.94 -83.70 26.81
CA ARG A 55 41.06 -84.34 26.09
C ARG A 55 41.42 -85.70 26.72
N PRO A 56 41.33 -86.84 26.01
CA PRO A 56 41.89 -88.10 26.48
C PRO A 56 43.41 -88.07 26.37
N ASN A 57 44.06 -88.51 27.44
CA ASN A 57 45.50 -88.75 27.51
C ASN A 57 45.87 -89.82 26.46
N GLY A 58 46.76 -89.50 25.53
CA GLY A 58 47.31 -90.45 24.57
C GLY A 58 48.28 -91.40 25.26
N GLY A 59 47.90 -92.68 25.35
CA GLY A 59 48.75 -93.80 25.74
C GLY A 59 48.73 -94.85 24.64
N GLU A 60 49.92 -95.37 24.36
CA GLU A 60 50.39 -96.30 23.34
C GLU A 60 49.58 -97.59 23.16
N GLU A 61 49.75 -98.27 22.01
CA GLU A 61 49.80 -99.74 21.85
C GLU A 61 50.26 -100.04 20.40
N ASP A 62 51.51 -100.42 20.18
CA ASP A 62 52.09 -101.78 20.27
C ASP A 62 51.48 -102.80 19.28
N LYS A 63 52.36 -103.30 18.40
CA LYS A 63 52.06 -104.26 17.34
C LYS A 63 52.44 -105.65 17.85
N GLY A 64 51.47 -106.34 18.45
CA GLY A 64 51.55 -107.73 18.87
C GLY A 64 50.66 -108.65 18.02
N ASN A 65 51.33 -109.48 17.23
CA ASN A 65 50.87 -110.63 16.45
C ASN A 65 49.86 -111.56 17.18
N GLY A 66 48.85 -112.10 16.46
CA GLY A 66 48.12 -113.29 16.92
C GLY A 66 46.68 -113.41 16.42
N ASP A 67 46.47 -114.42 15.58
CA ASP A 67 45.22 -115.07 15.19
C ASP A 67 44.20 -114.33 14.33
N GLU A 68 44.10 -114.82 13.08
CA GLU A 68 42.86 -114.93 12.30
C GLU A 68 41.81 -115.74 13.10
N ALA A 69 41.28 -115.13 14.16
CA ALA A 69 39.94 -115.44 14.60
C ALA A 69 39.05 -114.46 13.86
N GLN A 70 38.29 -114.97 12.89
CA GLN A 70 37.11 -114.32 12.37
C GLN A 70 36.15 -114.10 13.55
N PHE A 71 36.40 -113.03 14.31
CA PHE A 71 35.52 -112.51 15.33
C PHE A 71 34.41 -111.81 14.56
N ASP A 72 33.39 -112.60 14.23
CA ASP A 72 32.07 -112.11 13.89
C ASP A 72 31.61 -111.30 15.11
N TYR A 73 31.88 -109.99 15.09
CA TYR A 73 31.17 -109.07 15.94
C TYR A 73 29.72 -109.14 15.46
N GLU A 74 28.97 -110.10 15.99
CA GLU A 74 27.53 -109.99 16.13
C GLU A 74 27.30 -108.69 16.91
N VAL A 75 27.21 -107.58 16.17
CA VAL A 75 26.66 -106.36 16.69
C VAL A 75 25.28 -106.76 17.17
N ASP A 76 25.13 -106.83 18.49
CA ASP A 76 23.88 -107.07 19.19
C ASP A 76 22.76 -106.42 18.37
N THR A 77 21.79 -107.22 17.90
CA THR A 77 20.72 -106.78 17.00
C THR A 77 20.03 -105.53 17.56
N LYS A 78 19.98 -105.43 18.89
CA LYS A 78 19.50 -104.27 19.65
C LYS A 78 20.34 -103.00 19.45
N SER A 79 21.67 -103.10 19.36
CA SER A 79 22.57 -101.98 19.10
C SER A 79 22.40 -101.42 17.68
N LYS A 80 22.22 -102.30 16.68
CA LYS A 80 21.91 -101.92 15.30
C LYS A 80 20.55 -101.21 15.18
N GLU A 81 19.51 -101.73 15.82
CA GLU A 81 18.17 -101.10 15.86
C GLU A 81 18.17 -99.73 16.54
N VAL A 82 18.94 -99.56 17.62
CA VAL A 82 19.11 -98.27 18.31
C VAL A 82 19.81 -97.25 17.40
N LEU A 83 20.87 -97.66 16.69
CA LEU A 83 21.57 -96.80 15.75
C LEU A 83 20.64 -96.38 14.58
N GLU A 84 19.92 -97.33 14.00
CA GLU A 84 18.94 -97.06 12.93
C GLU A 84 17.83 -96.11 13.41
N SER A 85 17.33 -96.30 14.62
CA SER A 85 16.33 -95.41 15.23
C SER A 85 16.89 -93.99 15.46
N ARG A 86 18.14 -93.88 15.91
CA ARG A 86 18.81 -92.59 16.10
C ARG A 86 19.10 -91.89 14.77
N MET A 87 19.51 -92.62 13.74
CA MET A 87 19.67 -92.10 12.39
C MET A 87 18.34 -91.63 11.79
N ARG A 88 17.25 -92.36 12.01
CA ARG A 88 15.90 -91.96 11.58
C ARG A 88 15.45 -90.68 12.28
N SER A 89 15.61 -90.58 13.60
CA SER A 89 15.33 -89.36 14.36
C SER A 89 16.16 -88.16 13.87
N ALA A 90 17.46 -88.35 13.63
CA ALA A 90 18.32 -87.30 13.10
C ALA A 90 17.91 -86.88 11.68
N SER A 91 17.46 -87.82 10.85
CA SER A 91 16.96 -87.53 9.50
C SER A 91 15.67 -86.72 9.53
N ASP A 92 14.76 -87.05 10.44
CA ASP A 92 13.51 -86.29 10.65
C ASP A 92 13.79 -84.86 11.12
N ASP A 93 14.77 -84.69 12.01
CA ASP A 93 15.17 -83.36 12.48
C ASP A 93 15.87 -82.54 11.39
N LEU A 94 16.68 -83.16 10.53
CA LEU A 94 17.25 -82.50 9.35
C LEU A 94 16.17 -82.05 8.36
N LEU A 95 15.11 -82.85 8.17
CA LEU A 95 13.97 -82.48 7.34
C LEU A 95 13.23 -81.26 7.92
N LYS A 96 12.96 -81.24 9.23
CA LYS A 96 12.35 -80.08 9.90
C LYS A 96 13.21 -78.82 9.75
N LEU A 97 14.52 -78.94 9.99
CA LEU A 97 15.45 -77.82 9.84
C LEU A 97 15.51 -77.30 8.40
N ARG A 98 15.45 -78.20 7.40
CA ARG A 98 15.39 -77.81 5.98
C ARG A 98 14.11 -77.04 5.67
N ASP A 99 12.98 -77.48 6.20
CA ASP A 99 11.68 -76.81 6.00
C ASP A 99 11.62 -75.47 6.73
N GLU A 100 12.17 -75.37 7.94
CA GLU A 100 12.33 -74.10 8.67
C GLU A 100 13.25 -73.13 7.93
N LEU A 101 14.36 -73.60 7.37
CA LEU A 101 15.28 -72.80 6.56
C LEU A 101 14.61 -72.29 5.29
N SER A 102 13.84 -73.16 4.60
CA SER A 102 13.04 -72.79 3.43
C SER A 102 11.96 -71.75 3.78
N GLN A 103 11.27 -71.95 4.90
CA GLN A 103 10.26 -71.02 5.40
C GLN A 103 10.88 -69.68 5.83
N ALA A 104 12.06 -69.69 6.44
CA ALA A 104 12.81 -68.48 6.76
C ALA A 104 13.26 -67.75 5.48
N GLY A 105 13.72 -68.48 4.45
CA GLY A 105 14.09 -67.92 3.16
C GLY A 105 12.91 -67.25 2.44
N THR A 106 11.73 -67.87 2.43
CA THR A 106 10.52 -67.24 1.85
C THR A 106 10.08 -65.99 2.61
N ARG A 107 10.16 -66.00 3.95
CA ARG A 107 9.90 -64.81 4.79
C ARG A 107 10.89 -63.69 4.51
N TYR A 108 12.17 -64.00 4.38
CA TYR A 108 13.22 -63.04 4.02
C TYR A 108 12.95 -62.41 2.66
N ASN A 109 12.72 -63.22 1.62
CA ASN A 109 12.42 -62.73 0.27
C ASN A 109 11.18 -61.84 0.24
N THR A 110 10.14 -62.19 1.01
CA THR A 110 8.91 -61.39 1.13
C THR A 110 9.21 -60.04 1.79
N LEU A 111 10.01 -60.02 2.86
CA LEU A 111 10.41 -58.79 3.53
C LEU A 111 11.29 -57.90 2.63
N GLU A 112 12.24 -58.51 1.92
CA GLU A 112 13.11 -57.82 0.97
C GLU A 112 12.30 -57.18 -0.17
N HIS A 113 11.31 -57.91 -0.72
CA HIS A 113 10.43 -57.36 -1.74
C HIS A 113 9.61 -56.17 -1.24
N ARG A 114 9.02 -56.28 -0.04
CA ARG A 114 8.29 -55.16 0.59
C ARG A 114 9.20 -53.97 0.86
N TYR A 115 10.41 -54.20 1.36
CA TYR A 115 11.40 -53.14 1.58
C TYR A 115 11.75 -52.42 0.27
N LYS A 116 11.97 -53.16 -0.81
CA LYS A 116 12.26 -52.60 -2.13
C LYS A 116 11.10 -51.79 -2.69
N GLN A 117 9.88 -52.32 -2.60
CA GLN A 117 8.66 -51.63 -3.01
C GLN A 117 8.47 -50.31 -2.24
N GLU A 118 8.64 -50.35 -0.92
CA GLU A 118 8.52 -49.19 -0.04
C GLU A 118 9.59 -48.14 -0.39
N LYS A 119 10.84 -48.56 -0.58
CA LYS A 119 11.95 -47.69 -1.00
C LYS A 119 11.67 -47.03 -2.35
N ASP A 120 11.17 -47.78 -3.32
CA ASP A 120 10.84 -47.26 -4.64
C ASP A 120 9.65 -46.29 -4.58
N ARG A 121 8.66 -46.56 -3.72
CA ARG A 121 7.54 -45.64 -3.45
C ARG A 121 8.02 -44.31 -2.86
N TRP A 122 8.82 -44.36 -1.80
CA TRP A 122 9.39 -43.14 -1.19
C TRP A 122 10.29 -42.38 -2.16
N ARG A 123 11.04 -43.08 -3.03
CA ARG A 123 11.84 -42.42 -4.07
C ARG A 123 10.93 -41.68 -5.08
N ALA A 124 9.84 -42.31 -5.51
CA ALA A 124 8.89 -41.70 -6.43
C ALA A 124 8.19 -40.47 -5.80
N GLU A 125 7.75 -40.58 -4.55
CA GLU A 125 7.14 -39.46 -3.80
C GLU A 125 8.13 -38.29 -3.61
N ALA A 126 9.38 -38.59 -3.26
CA ALA A 126 10.42 -37.58 -3.12
C ALA A 126 10.72 -36.88 -4.47
N GLN A 127 10.72 -37.63 -5.56
CA GLN A 127 10.92 -37.09 -6.90
C GLN A 127 9.76 -36.19 -7.33
N ASP A 128 8.51 -36.62 -7.12
CA ASP A 128 7.31 -35.83 -7.41
C ASP A 128 7.29 -34.53 -6.59
N LEU A 129 7.65 -34.59 -5.31
CA LEU A 129 7.78 -33.39 -4.48
C LEU A 129 8.88 -32.44 -4.99
N ALA A 130 10.04 -32.98 -5.39
CA ALA A 130 11.12 -32.20 -5.98
C ALA A 130 10.70 -31.53 -7.30
N ASP A 131 9.92 -32.23 -8.13
CA ASP A 131 9.36 -31.71 -9.38
C ASP A 131 8.35 -30.59 -9.11
N LYS A 132 7.46 -30.77 -8.11
CA LYS A 132 6.51 -29.74 -7.67
C LYS A 132 7.21 -28.49 -7.13
N ILE A 133 8.26 -28.66 -6.32
CA ILE A 133 9.07 -27.54 -5.81
C ILE A 133 9.73 -26.80 -6.98
N ARG A 134 10.32 -27.53 -7.94
CA ARG A 134 10.96 -26.92 -9.11
C ARG A 134 9.96 -26.14 -9.96
N LEU A 135 8.75 -26.67 -10.15
CA LEU A 135 7.68 -25.99 -10.87
C LEU A 135 7.23 -24.72 -10.14
N CYS A 136 7.08 -24.80 -8.81
CA CYS A 136 6.72 -23.66 -7.97
C CYS A 136 7.79 -22.54 -8.07
N ILE A 137 9.07 -22.89 -7.96
CA ILE A 137 10.18 -21.93 -8.12
C ILE A 137 10.15 -21.29 -9.51
N LYS A 138 9.90 -22.08 -10.57
CA LYS A 138 9.81 -21.57 -11.94
C LYS A 138 8.64 -20.59 -12.10
N SER A 139 7.46 -20.94 -11.58
CA SER A 139 6.28 -20.06 -11.60
C SER A 139 6.54 -18.77 -10.82
N SER A 140 7.09 -18.88 -9.60
CA SER A 140 7.42 -17.72 -8.75
C SER A 140 8.37 -16.77 -9.46
N LYS A 141 9.41 -17.30 -10.13
CA LYS A 141 10.35 -16.48 -10.90
C LYS A 141 9.66 -15.78 -12.08
N GLN A 142 8.77 -16.48 -12.78
CA GLN A 142 7.99 -15.90 -13.86
C GLN A 142 7.07 -14.77 -13.36
N ASP A 143 6.45 -14.96 -12.19
CA ASP A 143 5.62 -13.94 -11.56
C ASP A 143 6.45 -12.72 -11.11
N GLU A 144 7.65 -12.94 -10.53
CA GLU A 144 8.61 -11.87 -10.19
C GLU A 144 9.03 -11.07 -11.44
N ASP A 145 9.37 -11.75 -12.53
CA ASP A 145 9.74 -11.11 -13.80
C ASP A 145 8.55 -10.28 -14.35
N ARG A 146 7.33 -10.81 -14.27
CA ARG A 146 6.12 -10.10 -14.70
C ARG A 146 5.82 -8.89 -13.81
N ILE A 147 6.01 -9.00 -12.50
CA ILE A 147 5.88 -7.87 -11.57
C ILE A 147 6.92 -6.80 -11.90
N SER A 148 8.17 -7.18 -12.16
CA SER A 148 9.24 -6.24 -12.54
C SER A 148 8.90 -5.49 -13.84
N GLU A 149 8.36 -6.18 -14.84
CA GLU A 149 7.91 -5.58 -16.09
C GLU A 149 6.76 -4.58 -15.85
N LEU A 150 5.73 -4.98 -15.11
CA LEU A 150 4.61 -4.10 -14.78
C LEU A 150 5.06 -2.88 -13.97
N GLN A 151 6.00 -3.03 -13.04
CA GLN A 151 6.58 -1.90 -12.30
C GLN A 151 7.30 -0.92 -13.23
N LYS A 152 8.04 -1.42 -14.24
CA LYS A 152 8.68 -0.58 -15.26
C LYS A 152 7.65 0.15 -16.12
N GLU A 153 6.59 -0.52 -16.55
CA GLU A 153 5.50 0.08 -17.32
C GLU A 153 4.77 1.18 -16.53
N ILE A 154 4.47 0.93 -15.25
CA ILE A 154 3.87 1.93 -14.35
C ILE A 154 4.82 3.11 -14.17
N GLY A 155 6.12 2.86 -13.97
CA GLY A 155 7.13 3.91 -13.85
C GLY A 155 7.22 4.78 -15.11
N ALA A 156 7.23 4.16 -16.29
CA ALA A 156 7.22 4.87 -17.58
C ALA A 156 5.94 5.70 -17.76
N THR A 157 4.77 5.12 -17.48
CA THR A 157 3.48 5.80 -17.58
C THR A 157 3.39 6.98 -16.61
N ARG A 158 3.87 6.81 -15.37
CA ARG A 158 3.93 7.88 -14.37
C ARG A 158 4.82 9.03 -14.84
N LYS A 159 5.99 8.72 -15.41
CA LYS A 159 6.87 9.75 -15.95
C LYS A 159 6.18 10.55 -17.07
N VAL A 160 5.55 9.87 -18.01
CA VAL A 160 4.78 10.54 -19.09
C VAL A 160 3.65 11.39 -18.52
N ALA A 161 2.95 10.93 -17.49
CA ALA A 161 1.90 11.70 -16.83
C ALA A 161 2.47 12.98 -16.17
N ILE A 162 3.59 12.88 -15.45
CA ILE A 162 4.27 14.04 -14.84
C ILE A 162 4.73 15.03 -15.91
N ASP A 163 5.37 14.53 -16.97
CA ASP A 163 5.84 15.37 -18.08
C ASP A 163 4.64 16.09 -18.75
N SER A 164 3.55 15.37 -19.00
CA SER A 164 2.32 15.94 -19.57
C SER A 164 1.65 16.96 -18.66
N GLU A 165 1.69 16.74 -17.35
CA GLU A 165 1.18 17.67 -16.35
C GLU A 165 2.03 18.95 -16.33
N GLY A 166 3.36 18.82 -16.39
CA GLY A 166 4.27 19.97 -16.53
C GLY A 166 3.98 20.78 -17.79
N HIS A 167 3.81 20.12 -18.94
CA HIS A 167 3.42 20.79 -20.18
C HIS A 167 2.07 21.50 -20.09
N LEU A 168 1.09 20.89 -19.40
CA LEU A 168 -0.23 21.49 -19.19
C LEU A 168 -0.16 22.72 -18.27
N SER A 169 0.62 22.67 -17.19
CA SER A 169 0.82 23.81 -16.30
C SER A 169 1.43 25.01 -17.03
N VAL A 170 2.49 24.78 -17.81
CA VAL A 170 3.10 25.84 -18.65
C VAL A 170 2.07 26.41 -19.64
N ALA A 171 1.31 25.55 -20.35
CA ALA A 171 0.28 26.01 -21.27
C ALA A 171 -0.82 26.84 -20.57
N GLN A 172 -1.18 26.48 -19.33
CA GLN A 172 -2.16 27.24 -18.54
C GLN A 172 -1.62 28.61 -18.12
N GLU A 173 -0.35 28.70 -17.71
CA GLU A 173 0.32 29.95 -17.37
C GLU A 173 0.39 30.90 -18.57
N GLU A 174 0.80 30.40 -19.74
CA GLU A 174 0.84 31.18 -20.99
C GLU A 174 -0.55 31.69 -21.40
N LEU A 175 -1.57 30.84 -21.31
CA LEU A 175 -2.95 31.27 -21.60
C LEU A 175 -3.45 32.32 -20.59
N LEU A 176 -3.02 32.27 -19.33
CA LEU A 176 -3.38 33.28 -18.33
C LEU A 176 -2.72 34.62 -18.68
N ALA A 177 -1.43 34.59 -19.04
CA ALA A 177 -0.71 35.76 -19.52
C ALA A 177 -1.38 36.37 -20.76
N PHE A 178 -1.75 35.55 -21.76
CA PHE A 178 -2.49 36.03 -22.94
C PHE A 178 -3.85 36.64 -22.59
N SER A 179 -4.59 36.04 -21.65
CA SER A 179 -5.86 36.59 -21.17
C SER A 179 -5.67 37.94 -20.48
N GLU A 180 -4.58 38.12 -19.73
CA GLU A 180 -4.25 39.39 -19.10
C GLU A 180 -3.90 40.46 -20.15
N GLU A 181 -3.05 40.14 -21.12
CA GLU A 181 -2.69 41.04 -22.23
C GLU A 181 -3.92 41.48 -23.04
N LEU A 182 -4.83 40.56 -23.35
CA LEU A 182 -6.09 40.88 -24.04
C LEU A 182 -6.98 41.79 -23.20
N SER A 183 -7.03 41.59 -21.88
CA SER A 183 -7.77 42.46 -20.97
C SER A 183 -7.17 43.87 -20.94
N ASN A 184 -5.83 43.97 -20.90
CA ASN A 184 -5.10 45.24 -20.91
C ASN A 184 -5.33 45.99 -22.23
N LEU A 185 -5.21 45.30 -23.37
CA LEU A 185 -5.49 45.87 -24.68
C LEU A 185 -6.94 46.36 -24.79
N TYR A 186 -7.90 45.56 -24.32
CA TYR A 186 -9.32 45.92 -24.34
C TYR A 186 -9.57 47.19 -23.53
N HIS A 187 -9.01 47.25 -22.33
CA HIS A 187 -9.11 48.42 -21.47
C HIS A 187 -8.51 49.66 -22.13
N HIS A 188 -7.31 49.56 -22.70
CA HIS A 188 -6.64 50.69 -23.35
C HIS A 188 -7.46 51.23 -24.53
N ILE A 189 -7.95 50.36 -25.42
CA ILE A 189 -8.84 50.76 -26.54
C ILE A 189 -10.09 51.45 -26.01
N CYS A 190 -10.72 50.90 -24.97
CA CYS A 190 -11.91 51.52 -24.37
C CYS A 190 -11.62 52.91 -23.80
N VAL A 191 -10.53 53.07 -23.04
CA VAL A 191 -10.13 54.35 -22.44
C VAL A 191 -9.84 55.39 -23.51
N CYS A 192 -9.04 55.06 -24.54
CA CYS A 192 -8.70 55.99 -25.62
C CYS A 192 -9.92 56.44 -26.45
N ASN A 193 -11.00 55.66 -26.47
CA ASN A 193 -12.19 55.93 -27.28
C ASN A 193 -13.42 56.33 -26.45
N ASN A 194 -13.23 56.66 -25.16
CA ASN A 194 -14.28 57.02 -24.21
C ASN A 194 -15.41 55.98 -24.12
N LEU A 195 -15.06 54.70 -24.23
CA LEU A 195 -15.96 53.57 -24.01
C LEU A 195 -15.79 53.04 -22.58
N THR A 196 -16.89 52.67 -21.93
CA THR A 196 -16.82 52.01 -20.62
C THR A 196 -16.47 50.53 -20.80
N PRO A 197 -15.32 50.05 -20.31
CA PRO A 197 -14.90 48.66 -20.47
C PRO A 197 -15.80 47.73 -19.64
N LYS A 198 -16.27 46.64 -20.25
CA LYS A 198 -16.97 45.55 -19.56
C LYS A 198 -15.96 44.65 -18.83
N ARG A 199 -16.36 44.06 -17.69
CA ARG A 199 -15.51 43.16 -16.90
C ARG A 199 -15.57 41.73 -17.43
N VAL A 200 -15.25 41.55 -18.71
CA VAL A 200 -15.45 40.31 -19.49
C VAL A 200 -14.96 39.05 -18.78
N THR A 201 -13.74 39.07 -18.22
CA THR A 201 -13.17 37.93 -17.49
C THR A 201 -13.97 37.61 -16.22
N LEU A 202 -14.25 38.60 -15.38
CA LEU A 202 -14.97 38.41 -14.12
C LEU A 202 -16.44 38.03 -14.36
N ASP A 203 -17.06 38.63 -15.37
CA ASP A 203 -18.44 38.35 -15.75
C ASP A 203 -18.57 36.93 -16.32
N PHE A 204 -17.58 36.43 -17.08
CA PHE A 204 -17.55 35.03 -17.52
C PHE A 204 -17.55 34.05 -16.34
N TYR A 205 -16.65 34.22 -15.36
CA TYR A 205 -16.61 33.33 -14.19
C TYR A 205 -17.84 33.50 -13.27
N ARG A 206 -18.40 34.71 -13.20
CA ARG A 206 -19.64 34.96 -12.45
C ARG A 206 -20.84 34.29 -13.13
N GLU A 207 -20.89 34.30 -14.46
CA GLU A 207 -21.96 33.68 -15.24
C GLU A 207 -21.82 32.15 -15.32
N ALA A 208 -20.59 31.64 -15.44
CA ALA A 208 -20.30 30.21 -15.33
C ALA A 208 -20.74 29.63 -13.97
N ARG A 209 -20.55 30.40 -12.87
CA ARG A 209 -21.06 30.02 -11.54
C ARG A 209 -22.60 30.01 -11.47
N ARG A 210 -23.28 30.94 -12.15
CA ARG A 210 -24.76 30.96 -12.20
C ARG A 210 -25.32 29.81 -13.04
N ALA A 211 -24.66 29.48 -14.14
CA ALA A 211 -25.02 28.33 -14.96
C ALA A 211 -24.85 26.99 -14.22
N HIS A 212 -23.82 26.86 -13.36
CA HIS A 212 -23.64 25.68 -12.51
C HIS A 212 -24.63 25.55 -11.35
N LEU A 213 -25.24 26.63 -10.86
CA LEU A 213 -26.28 26.56 -9.83
C LEU A 213 -27.67 26.19 -10.38
N ILE A 214 -27.90 26.36 -11.69
CA ILE A 214 -29.23 26.14 -12.32
C ILE A 214 -29.36 24.73 -12.90
N TYR A 215 -28.27 23.97 -12.99
CA TYR A 215 -28.30 22.56 -13.41
C TYR A 215 -27.66 21.68 -12.33
N PRO A 216 -28.44 20.88 -11.57
CA PRO A 216 -27.85 19.84 -10.75
C PRO A 216 -27.10 18.87 -11.66
N GLN A 217 -25.90 18.52 -11.21
CA GLN A 217 -24.91 17.63 -11.80
C GLN A 217 -25.50 16.27 -12.23
N HIS A 218 -26.23 16.19 -13.34
CA HIS A 218 -26.53 14.94 -14.02
C HIS A 218 -25.39 14.62 -14.98
N GLY A 219 -24.32 14.04 -14.44
CA GLY A 219 -23.15 13.70 -15.23
C GLY A 219 -22.07 12.85 -14.54
N ALA A 220 -22.34 12.26 -13.39
CA ALA A 220 -21.55 11.13 -12.89
C ALA A 220 -22.36 9.86 -13.11
N GLN A 221 -22.24 9.29 -14.30
CA GLN A 221 -22.65 7.91 -14.56
C GLN A 221 -21.80 6.99 -13.67
N LYS A 222 -22.26 6.77 -12.44
CA LYS A 222 -21.92 5.57 -11.66
C LYS A 222 -22.48 4.39 -12.43
N LYS A 223 -21.66 3.87 -13.35
CA LYS A 223 -21.86 2.54 -13.92
C LYS A 223 -21.74 1.56 -12.75
N PRO A 224 -22.76 0.74 -12.42
CA PRO A 224 -22.59 -0.33 -11.46
C PRO A 224 -21.66 -1.34 -12.13
N ARG A 225 -20.39 -1.36 -11.73
CA ARG A 225 -19.53 -2.51 -12.05
C ARG A 225 -19.96 -3.62 -11.11
N ALA A 226 -20.58 -4.65 -11.67
CA ALA A 226 -20.65 -5.96 -11.04
C ALA A 226 -19.21 -6.46 -10.83
N ASN A 227 -18.70 -6.38 -9.60
CA ASN A 227 -17.64 -7.23 -9.05
C ASN A 227 -17.39 -6.91 -7.56
N ASP A 228 -18.42 -7.06 -6.74
CA ASP A 228 -18.27 -7.17 -5.27
C ASP A 228 -18.45 -8.64 -4.85
N MET A 229 -17.54 -9.52 -5.30
CA MET A 229 -17.48 -10.91 -4.82
C MET A 229 -16.05 -11.43 -4.65
N PHE A 230 -15.03 -10.57 -4.56
CA PHE A 230 -13.65 -11.04 -4.38
C PHE A 230 -12.79 -10.08 -3.55
N ASN A 231 -13.26 -9.67 -2.37
CA ASN A 231 -12.43 -8.92 -1.40
C ASN A 231 -12.51 -9.47 0.04
N SER A 232 -12.82 -10.75 0.22
CA SER A 232 -12.92 -11.35 1.56
C SER A 232 -11.59 -11.85 2.16
N LYS A 233 -10.42 -11.49 1.62
CA LYS A 233 -9.12 -11.93 2.18
C LYS A 233 -8.01 -10.86 2.25
N ALA A 234 -8.32 -9.58 2.05
CA ALA A 234 -7.32 -8.50 2.13
C ALA A 234 -7.29 -7.76 3.49
N SER A 235 -8.00 -8.24 4.51
CA SER A 235 -8.05 -7.60 5.84
C SER A 235 -7.02 -8.11 6.86
N VAL A 236 -5.93 -8.76 6.43
CA VAL A 236 -4.95 -9.38 7.37
C VAL A 236 -3.57 -8.69 7.36
N LEU A 237 -3.34 -7.63 6.59
CA LEU A 237 -2.05 -6.92 6.59
C LEU A 237 -2.18 -5.41 6.92
N GLN A 238 -2.99 -5.09 7.92
CA GLN A 238 -2.86 -3.83 8.67
C GLN A 238 -2.37 -4.14 10.07
N PHE A 239 -1.11 -4.57 10.19
CA PHE A 239 -0.40 -4.51 11.45
C PHE A 239 1.10 -4.39 11.20
N MET A 240 1.69 -3.36 11.80
CA MET A 240 3.12 -2.99 11.89
C MET A 240 3.69 -2.06 10.81
N GLY A 241 4.12 -0.86 11.24
CA GLY A 241 5.33 -0.23 10.72
C GLY A 241 5.26 1.26 10.43
N GLU A 242 5.19 2.10 11.46
CA GLU A 242 5.72 3.48 11.44
C GLU A 242 7.18 3.50 10.95
N VAL A 243 7.50 4.42 10.04
CA VAL A 243 8.82 5.05 10.00
C VAL A 243 8.64 6.51 9.61
N ASP A 244 9.04 7.39 10.51
CA ASP A 244 9.09 8.84 10.33
C ASP A 244 9.93 9.23 9.11
N SER A 245 9.39 10.13 8.29
CA SER A 245 10.21 11.03 7.47
C SER A 245 9.49 12.38 7.32
N ALA A 246 9.92 13.28 8.20
CA ALA A 246 9.84 14.73 8.20
C ALA A 246 9.16 15.44 7.00
N GLY A 247 8.20 16.30 7.36
CA GLY A 247 8.16 17.67 6.85
C GLY A 247 7.23 17.91 5.65
N THR A 248 5.97 18.23 5.93
CA THR A 248 5.36 19.54 5.60
C THR A 248 3.91 19.51 6.07
N SER A 249 3.73 19.79 7.34
CA SER A 249 2.45 20.19 7.91
C SER A 249 2.04 21.55 7.35
N THR A 250 1.05 21.59 6.46
CA THR A 250 0.28 22.82 6.23
C THR A 250 -1.14 22.51 5.75
N ASP A 251 -1.91 21.74 6.52
CA ASP A 251 -3.37 21.79 6.42
C ASP A 251 -3.88 22.81 7.44
N SER A 252 -3.92 24.07 7.01
CA SER A 252 -4.78 25.08 7.62
C SER A 252 -6.16 25.01 6.95
N PRO A 253 -7.27 25.13 7.68
CA PRO A 253 -8.61 25.14 7.09
C PRO A 253 -8.80 26.44 6.30
N ALA A 254 -8.63 26.38 4.98
CA ALA A 254 -8.84 27.51 4.10
C ALA A 254 -10.31 27.94 4.09
N CYS A 255 -10.54 29.23 4.35
CA CYS A 255 -11.85 29.87 4.31
C CYS A 255 -12.48 29.80 2.89
N PRO A 256 -13.83 29.68 2.78
CA PRO A 256 -14.50 29.66 1.48
C PRO A 256 -14.60 31.10 0.96
N GLY A 257 -13.61 31.57 0.20
CA GLY A 257 -13.63 32.96 -0.27
C GLY A 257 -12.75 33.32 -1.45
N SER A 258 -11.74 32.52 -1.80
CA SER A 258 -10.81 32.83 -2.89
C SER A 258 -10.93 31.79 -4.00
N PRO A 259 -10.94 32.17 -5.29
CA PRO A 259 -10.86 31.22 -6.38
C PRO A 259 -9.41 30.74 -6.44
N THR A 260 -9.07 29.74 -5.63
CA THR A 260 -7.89 28.94 -5.91
C THR A 260 -8.22 28.19 -7.20
N LEU A 261 -7.78 28.74 -8.33
CA LEU A 261 -7.80 28.00 -9.60
C LEU A 261 -6.85 26.82 -9.39
N ASP A 262 -7.39 25.68 -8.96
CA ASP A 262 -6.62 24.46 -8.81
C ASP A 262 -6.10 24.04 -10.18
N PHE A 263 -4.86 24.39 -10.50
CA PHE A 263 -4.13 24.12 -11.76
C PHE A 263 -4.09 22.65 -12.20
N ARG A 264 -4.71 21.75 -11.40
CA ARG A 264 -4.82 20.31 -11.65
C ARG A 264 -6.05 19.93 -12.49
N ASP A 265 -7.06 20.79 -12.63
CA ASP A 265 -8.27 20.45 -13.38
C ASP A 265 -8.13 20.80 -14.89
N PRO A 266 -8.18 19.82 -15.82
CA PRO A 266 -8.21 20.07 -17.26
C PRO A 266 -9.33 21.03 -17.70
N SER A 267 -10.39 21.14 -16.90
CA SER A 267 -11.47 22.09 -17.11
C SER A 267 -11.00 23.55 -17.06
N ASN A 268 -9.87 23.84 -16.39
CA ASN A 268 -9.32 25.20 -16.29
C ASN A 268 -8.78 25.72 -17.61
N VAL A 269 -8.09 24.89 -18.40
CA VAL A 269 -7.62 25.28 -19.74
C VAL A 269 -8.81 25.52 -20.66
N CYS A 270 -9.82 24.64 -20.64
CA CYS A 270 -11.05 24.83 -21.40
C CYS A 270 -11.78 26.13 -21.03
N ASN A 271 -11.88 26.44 -19.74
CA ASN A 271 -12.49 27.67 -19.22
C ASN A 271 -11.69 28.91 -19.66
N LEU A 272 -10.37 28.85 -19.57
CA LEU A 272 -9.48 29.96 -19.94
C LEU A 272 -9.53 30.24 -21.44
N VAL A 273 -9.54 29.20 -22.28
CA VAL A 273 -9.77 29.35 -23.73
C VAL A 273 -11.14 29.97 -24.01
N ALA A 274 -12.18 29.62 -23.24
CA ALA A 274 -13.49 30.23 -23.39
C ALA A 274 -13.51 31.72 -22.99
N VAL A 275 -12.80 32.11 -21.92
CA VAL A 275 -12.58 33.51 -21.52
C VAL A 275 -11.87 34.27 -22.63
N ILE A 276 -10.75 33.75 -23.15
CA ILE A 276 -9.97 34.38 -24.22
C ILE A 276 -10.84 34.62 -25.46
N ARG A 277 -11.64 33.61 -25.88
CA ARG A 277 -12.61 33.78 -26.97
C ARG A 277 -13.63 34.89 -26.68
N CYS A 278 -14.07 35.02 -25.43
CA CYS A 278 -15.00 36.08 -25.02
C CYS A 278 -14.33 37.46 -25.07
N GLN A 279 -13.09 37.59 -24.58
CA GLN A 279 -12.30 38.81 -24.64
C GLN A 279 -12.07 39.26 -26.08
N ILE A 280 -11.68 38.34 -26.97
CA ILE A 280 -11.50 38.64 -28.41
C ILE A 280 -12.79 39.16 -29.04
N LYS A 281 -13.96 38.58 -28.70
CA LYS A 281 -15.24 39.08 -29.20
C LYS A 281 -15.50 40.53 -28.77
N HIS A 282 -15.25 40.84 -27.50
CA HIS A 282 -15.45 42.20 -26.97
C HIS A 282 -14.45 43.20 -27.57
N LEU A 283 -13.20 42.78 -27.74
CA LEU A 283 -12.17 43.55 -28.45
C LEU A 283 -12.59 43.89 -29.87
N ARG A 284 -13.08 42.92 -30.64
CA ARG A 284 -13.58 43.16 -32.01
C ARG A 284 -14.69 44.21 -32.03
N VAL A 285 -15.68 44.08 -31.13
CA VAL A 285 -16.78 45.05 -31.03
C VAL A 285 -16.25 46.44 -30.66
N ALA A 286 -15.34 46.54 -29.69
CA ALA A 286 -14.75 47.82 -29.32
C ALA A 286 -14.00 48.46 -30.51
N VAL A 287 -13.17 47.69 -31.22
CA VAL A 287 -12.44 48.17 -32.40
C VAL A 287 -13.39 48.61 -33.51
N ASP A 288 -14.47 47.87 -33.77
CA ASP A 288 -15.47 48.27 -34.77
C ASP A 288 -16.17 49.59 -34.41
N LEU A 289 -16.50 49.81 -33.13
CA LEU A 289 -17.05 51.07 -32.66
C LEU A 289 -16.05 52.23 -32.82
N CYS A 290 -14.77 51.98 -32.53
CA CYS A 290 -13.71 52.97 -32.73
C CYS A 290 -13.58 53.33 -34.21
N ARG A 291 -13.61 52.33 -35.10
CA ARG A 291 -13.54 52.52 -36.55
C ARG A 291 -14.73 53.28 -37.10
N GLN A 292 -15.95 52.98 -36.66
CA GLN A 292 -17.15 53.71 -37.06
C GLN A 292 -17.08 55.19 -36.64
N ARG A 293 -16.52 55.46 -35.46
CA ARG A 293 -16.32 56.83 -34.96
C ARG A 293 -15.25 57.58 -35.75
N GLY A 294 -14.17 56.91 -36.14
CA GLY A 294 -13.10 57.48 -36.99
C GLY A 294 -13.45 57.59 -38.47
N ALA A 295 -14.47 56.89 -38.95
CA ALA A 295 -14.94 56.93 -40.34
C ALA A 295 -16.05 57.96 -40.60
N MET A 296 -16.52 58.68 -39.58
CA MET A 296 -17.44 59.80 -39.79
C MET A 296 -16.71 60.94 -40.52
N PRO A 297 -17.20 61.41 -41.69
CA PRO A 297 -16.59 62.52 -42.38
C PRO A 297 -16.61 63.75 -41.48
N TYR A 298 -15.44 64.36 -41.32
CA TYR A 298 -15.21 65.61 -40.60
C TYR A 298 -16.04 66.74 -41.25
N SER A 299 -17.29 66.89 -40.83
CA SER A 299 -18.19 67.96 -41.27
C SER A 299 -18.45 68.85 -40.06
N GLY A 300 -17.65 69.93 -39.95
CA GLY A 300 -17.90 71.01 -38.99
C GLY A 300 -16.73 71.32 -38.06
N PHE A 301 -15.52 71.53 -38.59
CA PHE A 301 -14.47 72.23 -37.85
C PHE A 301 -14.40 73.68 -38.34
N SER A 302 -15.15 74.53 -37.65
CA SER A 302 -14.84 75.97 -37.54
C SER A 302 -14.90 76.43 -36.08
N ASP A 303 -14.84 75.50 -35.13
CA ASP A 303 -14.81 75.79 -33.70
C ASP A 303 -13.83 74.84 -32.95
N SER A 304 -12.60 74.77 -33.45
CA SER A 304 -11.54 73.95 -32.83
C SER A 304 -10.97 74.58 -31.57
N GLY A 305 -10.97 75.91 -31.50
CA GLY A 305 -10.26 76.65 -30.45
C GLY A 305 -11.10 76.90 -29.20
N GLU A 306 -12.43 76.98 -29.31
CA GLU A 306 -13.29 77.17 -28.13
C GLU A 306 -13.58 75.81 -27.46
N SER A 307 -13.86 74.77 -28.24
CA SER A 307 -14.07 73.41 -27.70
C SER A 307 -12.84 72.83 -27.01
N GLU A 308 -11.61 73.15 -27.44
CA GLU A 308 -10.38 72.70 -26.79
C GLU A 308 -10.17 73.42 -25.45
N ARG A 309 -10.42 74.74 -25.40
CA ARG A 309 -10.36 75.53 -24.17
C ARG A 309 -11.44 75.12 -23.16
N ASP A 310 -12.65 74.82 -23.62
CA ASP A 310 -13.73 74.34 -22.77
C ASP A 310 -13.45 72.92 -22.24
N ALA A 311 -12.84 72.06 -23.06
CA ALA A 311 -12.40 70.73 -22.63
C ALA A 311 -11.27 70.80 -21.60
N GLU A 312 -10.30 71.71 -21.78
CA GLU A 312 -9.23 71.97 -20.82
C GLU A 312 -9.78 72.55 -19.51
N SER A 313 -10.73 73.50 -19.57
CA SER A 313 -11.37 74.08 -18.39
C SER A 313 -12.18 73.05 -17.60
N LEU A 314 -12.94 72.19 -18.29
CA LEU A 314 -13.64 71.07 -17.67
C LEU A 314 -12.68 70.05 -17.05
N MET A 315 -11.55 69.77 -17.71
CA MET A 315 -10.52 68.87 -17.19
C MET A 315 -9.88 69.44 -15.91
N GLU A 316 -9.59 70.73 -15.88
CA GLU A 316 -9.09 71.44 -14.70
C GLU A 316 -10.10 71.38 -13.54
N GLU A 317 -11.40 71.58 -13.82
CA GLU A 317 -12.45 71.47 -12.81
C GLU A 317 -12.59 70.04 -12.27
N VAL A 318 -12.50 69.02 -13.13
CA VAL A 318 -12.49 67.61 -12.71
C VAL A 318 -11.28 67.30 -11.83
N LEU A 319 -10.09 67.81 -12.15
CA LEU A 319 -8.88 67.63 -11.33
C LEU A 319 -9.03 68.32 -9.97
N LYS A 320 -9.60 69.54 -9.95
CA LYS A 320 -9.89 70.29 -8.72
C LYS A 320 -10.89 69.55 -7.83
N LEU A 321 -11.96 69.00 -8.41
CA LEU A 321 -12.95 68.20 -7.69
C LEU A 321 -12.37 66.88 -7.17
N LYS A 322 -11.50 66.20 -7.94
CA LYS A 322 -10.78 65.00 -7.48
C LYS A 322 -9.85 65.31 -6.30
N SER A 323 -9.12 66.42 -6.37
CA SER A 323 -8.28 66.89 -5.26
C SER A 323 -9.10 67.19 -4.01
N LEU A 324 -10.21 67.91 -4.15
CA LEU A 324 -11.13 68.21 -3.05
C LEU A 324 -11.72 66.93 -2.43
N LEU A 325 -12.14 65.98 -3.28
CA LEU A 325 -12.67 64.69 -2.83
C LEU A 325 -11.61 63.86 -2.10
N SER A 326 -10.35 63.87 -2.57
CA SER A 326 -9.23 63.21 -1.89
C SER A 326 -9.02 63.81 -0.49
N THR A 327 -8.95 65.14 -0.40
CA THR A 327 -8.84 65.85 0.88
C THR A 327 -10.02 65.54 1.81
N LYS A 328 -11.25 65.47 1.29
CA LYS A 328 -12.44 65.09 2.09
C LYS A 328 -12.39 63.63 2.56
N ARG A 329 -11.93 62.70 1.72
CA ARG A 329 -11.74 61.30 2.11
C ARG A 329 -10.68 61.15 3.21
N GLU A 330 -9.60 61.90 3.12
CA GLU A 330 -8.53 61.92 4.11
C GLU A 330 -9.00 62.55 5.44
N GLN A 331 -9.72 63.67 5.38
CA GLN A 331 -10.35 64.28 6.57
C GLN A 331 -11.30 63.29 7.27
N ILE A 332 -12.11 62.54 6.52
CA ILE A 332 -12.97 61.49 7.07
C ILE A 332 -12.15 60.37 7.72
N ALA A 333 -11.02 59.97 7.12
CA ALA A 333 -10.14 58.96 7.70
C ALA A 333 -9.53 59.46 9.03
N THR A 334 -9.01 60.69 9.09
CA THR A 334 -8.50 61.30 10.32
C THR A 334 -9.57 61.38 11.41
N LEU A 335 -10.77 61.86 11.07
CA LEU A 335 -11.90 61.91 12.02
C LEU A 335 -12.28 60.52 12.53
N ARG A 336 -12.32 59.50 11.66
CA ARG A 336 -12.57 58.11 12.08
C ARG A 336 -11.51 57.61 13.06
N THR A 337 -10.24 57.94 12.84
CA THR A 337 -9.15 57.58 13.76
C THR A 337 -9.28 58.29 15.10
N VAL A 338 -9.54 59.60 15.11
CA VAL A 338 -9.75 60.38 16.34
C VAL A 338 -10.97 59.87 17.11
N LEU A 339 -12.08 59.59 16.44
CA LEU A 339 -13.27 59.01 17.07
C LEU A 339 -13.00 57.61 17.63
N LYS A 340 -12.19 56.79 16.95
CA LYS A 340 -11.79 55.47 17.44
C LYS A 340 -10.90 55.58 18.68
N ALA A 341 -9.95 56.52 18.70
CA ALA A 341 -9.12 56.81 19.85
C ALA A 341 -9.94 57.34 21.03
N ASN A 342 -10.89 58.25 20.79
CA ASN A 342 -11.80 58.75 21.82
C ASN A 342 -12.71 57.66 22.37
N LYS A 343 -13.19 56.75 21.51
CA LYS A 343 -13.94 55.57 21.97
C LYS A 343 -13.08 54.68 22.88
N GLN A 344 -11.84 54.42 22.49
CA GLN A 344 -10.91 53.63 23.31
C GLN A 344 -10.62 54.30 24.66
N LEU A 345 -10.38 55.62 24.68
CA LEU A 345 -10.19 56.38 25.92
C LEU A 345 -11.45 56.37 26.79
N PHE A 346 -12.63 56.49 26.20
CA PHE A 346 -13.89 56.39 26.95
C PHE A 346 -14.08 54.99 27.56
N ASP A 347 -13.82 53.93 26.78
CA ASP A 347 -13.90 52.55 27.25
C ASP A 347 -12.88 52.29 28.38
N GLU A 348 -11.65 52.83 28.25
CA GLU A 348 -10.59 52.76 29.25
C GLU A 348 -10.94 53.52 30.53
N ILE A 349 -11.41 54.77 30.44
CA ILE A 349 -11.88 55.55 31.59
C ILE A 349 -13.08 54.85 32.25
N THR A 350 -14.01 54.30 31.48
CA THR A 350 -15.17 53.57 32.02
C THR A 350 -14.74 52.33 32.81
N ILE A 351 -13.66 51.66 32.38
CA ILE A 351 -13.05 50.54 33.10
C ILE A 351 -12.31 51.04 34.36
N THR A 352 -11.49 52.08 34.25
CA THR A 352 -10.64 52.60 35.34
C THR A 352 -11.45 53.27 36.46
N VAL A 353 -12.56 53.94 36.14
CA VAL A 353 -13.43 54.63 37.12
C VAL A 353 -14.49 53.67 37.71
N GLY A 354 -14.50 52.39 37.30
CA GLY A 354 -15.42 51.40 37.86
C GLY A 354 -16.91 51.71 37.60
N LEU A 355 -17.22 52.53 36.58
CA LEU A 355 -18.60 52.95 36.29
C LEU A 355 -19.45 51.86 35.65
N LYS A 356 -18.84 50.73 35.24
CA LYS A 356 -19.58 49.56 34.72
C LYS A 356 -20.62 49.03 35.70
N ASP A 357 -20.36 49.11 37.01
CA ASP A 357 -21.28 48.61 38.03
C ASP A 357 -22.36 49.63 38.43
N VAL A 358 -22.20 50.92 38.08
CA VAL A 358 -23.15 52.00 38.43
C VAL A 358 -24.06 52.39 37.26
N LEU A 359 -23.61 52.30 36.00
CA LEU A 359 -24.39 52.77 34.85
C LEU A 359 -25.32 51.72 34.21
N VAL A 360 -25.01 50.43 34.33
CA VAL A 360 -25.85 49.34 33.79
C VAL A 360 -27.25 49.34 34.45
N PRO A 361 -27.41 49.58 35.77
CA PRO A 361 -28.75 49.69 36.39
C PRO A 361 -29.52 50.97 35.99
N ILE A 362 -28.84 52.06 35.63
CA ILE A 362 -29.48 53.34 35.33
C ILE A 362 -30.12 53.32 33.92
N PHE A 363 -29.46 52.68 32.95
CA PHE A 363 -30.02 52.54 31.60
C PHE A 363 -31.19 51.55 31.55
N TYR A 364 -31.21 50.51 32.38
CA TYR A 364 -32.32 49.56 32.41
C TYR A 364 -33.56 50.09 33.17
N ARG A 365 -33.39 51.05 34.11
CA ARG A 365 -34.49 51.61 34.90
C ARG A 365 -35.20 52.80 34.24
N ASN A 366 -34.62 53.41 33.20
CA ASN A 366 -35.21 54.55 32.48
C ASN A 366 -35.94 54.17 31.17
N SER A 367 -35.98 52.89 30.77
CA SER A 367 -36.69 52.44 29.56
C SER A 367 -38.23 52.56 29.59
N HIS A 368 -38.83 53.14 30.64
CA HIS A 368 -40.29 53.28 30.75
C HIS A 368 -40.85 54.69 30.53
N TYR A 369 -40.01 55.72 30.34
CA TYR A 369 -40.49 57.05 29.95
C TYR A 369 -39.53 57.73 28.96
N SER A 370 -40.09 58.14 27.81
CA SER A 370 -39.51 59.00 26.77
C SER A 370 -38.75 58.36 25.60
N VAL A 371 -39.58 57.93 24.64
CA VAL A 371 -39.50 58.07 23.17
C VAL A 371 -38.21 58.66 22.54
N ARG A 372 -37.84 58.03 21.41
CA ARG A 372 -37.40 58.69 20.15
C ARG A 372 -35.92 59.00 19.98
N TRP A 373 -35.04 57.99 19.91
CA TRP A 373 -33.85 58.02 19.02
C TRP A 373 -33.33 56.60 18.79
N LEU A 374 -33.98 55.82 17.92
CA LEU A 374 -33.31 54.69 17.25
C LEU A 374 -34.13 54.29 16.01
N VAL A 375 -33.95 55.03 14.92
CA VAL A 375 -34.29 54.53 13.58
C VAL A 375 -33.03 53.84 13.04
N PRO A 376 -33.11 52.58 12.58
CA PRO A 376 -31.99 51.90 11.96
C PRO A 376 -31.79 52.43 10.54
N VAL A 377 -30.64 53.06 10.28
CA VAL A 377 -30.21 53.41 8.91
C VAL A 377 -29.75 52.13 8.21
N ARG A 378 -30.71 51.39 7.66
CA ARG A 378 -30.52 50.45 6.54
C ARG A 378 -31.08 51.15 5.28
N SER A 379 -30.37 50.99 4.16
CA SER A 379 -30.61 51.59 2.83
C SER A 379 -30.17 53.05 2.65
N ILE A 380 -29.05 53.22 1.92
CA ILE A 380 -28.92 54.02 0.66
C ILE A 380 -27.49 53.76 0.16
N CYS A 381 -27.35 52.87 -0.83
CA CYS A 381 -26.23 52.76 -1.76
C CYS A 381 -26.76 52.03 -3.00
N TYR A 382 -27.54 52.75 -3.80
CA TYR A 382 -27.80 52.45 -5.21
C TYR A 382 -27.87 53.80 -5.95
N ASN A 383 -26.69 54.26 -6.36
CA ASN A 383 -26.35 54.85 -7.66
C ASN A 383 -24.91 55.37 -7.59
#